data_AF-A0A355TR06-F1
#
_entry.id   AF-A0A355TR06-F1
#
_cell.length_a   1.000
_cell.length_b   1.000
_cell.length_c   1.000
_cell.angle_alpha   90.00
_cell.angle_beta   90.00
_cell.angle_gamma   90.00
#
_symmetry.space_group_name_H-M   'P 1'
#
loop_
_entity.id
_entity.type
_entity.pdbx_description
1 polymer ?
#
loop_
_entity_poly.entity_id
_entity_poly.type
_entity_poly.pdbx_seq_one_letter_code
_entity_poly.pdbx_strand_id
1 'polypeptide(L)'
;MHQLGSILTKRLRLNFNDNFGLQECWSQEVSLMSYNMEGTVNFIVTECSIEDFFWLGEVFEDVAKETKSQAFVECLYKKLATITEAEYNSQVFSINFRQLDISYTEYIKQLTDDITYADGQL
;
A
#
# COMPACT_ATOMS: atom_id res chain seq x y z
N MET A 1 2.90 -7.41 12.20
CA MET A 1 2.70 -6.22 11.34
C MET A 1 3.25 -4.91 11.92
N HIS A 2 3.47 -4.76 13.24
CA HIS A 2 4.07 -3.53 13.81
C HIS A 2 5.40 -3.06 13.18
N GLN A 3 6.20 -3.97 12.63
CA GLN A 3 7.43 -3.63 11.91
C GLN A 3 7.18 -2.94 10.56
N LEU A 4 6.07 -3.23 9.88
CA LEU A 4 5.74 -2.65 8.58
C LEU A 4 5.59 -1.13 8.67
N GLY A 5 4.85 -0.64 9.66
CA GLY A 5 4.69 0.81 9.88
C GLY A 5 6.02 1.53 10.17
N SER A 6 7.00 0.83 10.76
CA SER A 6 8.33 1.40 11.01
C SER A 6 9.14 1.51 9.71
N ILE A 7 9.06 0.51 8.83
CA ILE A 7 9.70 0.53 7.51
C ILE A 7 9.08 1.62 6.63
N LEU A 8 7.75 1.70 6.61
CA LEU A 8 7.04 2.73 5.85
C LEU A 8 7.41 4.14 6.35
N THR A 9 7.46 4.34 7.67
CA THR A 9 7.92 5.61 8.25
C THR A 9 9.36 5.95 7.86
N LYS A 10 10.26 4.95 7.77
CA LYS A 10 11.62 5.14 7.27
C LYS A 10 11.60 5.55 5.79
N ARG A 11 10.85 4.82 4.95
CA ARG A 11 10.70 5.07 3.51
C ARG A 11 10.26 6.50 3.22
N LEU A 12 9.23 6.97 3.93
CA LEU A 12 8.67 8.32 3.76
C LEU A 12 9.58 9.47 4.24
N ARG A 13 10.70 9.17 4.91
CA ARG A 13 11.72 10.16 5.29
C ARG A 13 12.89 10.23 4.32
N LEU A 14 12.99 9.29 3.38
CA LEU A 14 14.06 9.27 2.41
C LEU A 14 13.90 10.41 1.40
N ASN A 15 15.02 10.86 0.87
CA ASN A 15 15.00 11.71 -0.32
C ASN A 15 14.50 10.85 -1.49
N PHE A 16 13.63 11.40 -2.35
CA PHE A 16 13.11 10.67 -3.51
C PHE A 16 14.21 10.22 -4.50
N ASN A 17 15.40 10.83 -4.46
CA ASN A 17 16.57 10.40 -5.25
C ASN A 17 17.42 9.32 -4.57
N ASP A 18 17.11 8.93 -3.33
CA ASP A 18 17.79 7.84 -2.64
C ASP A 18 17.22 6.49 -3.10
N ASN A 19 17.51 6.16 -4.35
CA ASN A 19 17.03 4.93 -4.99
C ASN A 19 17.47 3.68 -4.20
N PHE A 20 18.67 3.69 -3.61
CA PHE A 20 19.15 2.56 -2.83
C PHE A 20 18.34 2.38 -1.54
N GLY A 21 18.12 3.47 -0.79
CA GLY A 21 17.31 3.42 0.43
C GLY A 21 15.85 3.04 0.16
N LEU A 22 15.27 3.54 -0.94
CA LEU A 22 13.90 3.21 -1.35
C LEU A 22 13.78 1.73 -1.68
N GLN A 23 14.69 1.19 -2.49
CA GLN A 23 14.73 -0.24 -2.84
C GLN A 23 14.91 -1.13 -1.59
N GLU A 24 15.73 -0.70 -0.63
CA GLU A 24 15.91 -1.43 0.64
C GLU A 24 14.60 -1.48 1.45
N CYS A 25 13.83 -0.39 1.47
CA CYS A 25 12.54 -0.33 2.17
C CYS A 25 11.48 -1.19 1.45
N TRP A 26 11.35 -1.07 0.13
CA TRP A 26 10.44 -1.90 -0.65
C TRP A 26 10.73 -3.39 -0.46
N SER A 27 12.00 -3.81 -0.53
CA SER A 27 12.39 -5.20 -0.29
C SER A 27 12.00 -5.70 1.11
N GLN A 28 12.13 -4.85 2.14
CA GLN A 28 11.71 -5.18 3.50
C GLN A 28 10.18 -5.27 3.65
N GLU A 29 9.44 -4.36 3.02
CA GLU A 29 7.97 -4.38 2.99
C GLU A 29 7.46 -5.65 2.32
N VAL A 30 7.97 -5.96 1.13
CA VAL A 30 7.65 -7.19 0.38
C VAL A 30 7.95 -8.43 1.23
N SER A 31 9.18 -8.55 1.74
CA SER A 31 9.58 -9.71 2.54
C SER A 31 8.69 -9.91 3.77
N LEU A 32 8.37 -8.83 4.50
CA LEU A 32 7.54 -8.91 5.70
C LEU A 32 6.09 -9.26 5.37
N MET A 33 5.53 -8.66 4.31
CA MET A 33 4.15 -8.92 3.87
C MET A 33 3.99 -10.33 3.32
N SER A 34 4.98 -10.83 2.57
CA SER A 34 5.01 -12.17 2.02
C SER A 34 5.22 -13.26 3.08
N TYR A 35 5.95 -12.96 4.16
CA TYR A 35 6.28 -13.95 5.20
C TYR A 35 5.06 -14.41 6.01
N ASN A 36 4.12 -13.51 6.30
CA ASN A 36 2.92 -13.82 7.09
C ASN A 36 1.66 -13.29 6.42
N MET A 37 1.15 -14.05 5.45
CA MET A 37 0.01 -13.61 4.64
C MET A 37 -1.27 -13.41 5.44
N GLU A 38 -1.55 -14.25 6.45
CA GLU A 38 -2.71 -14.07 7.33
C GLU A 38 -2.62 -12.75 8.10
N GLY A 39 -1.45 -12.46 8.67
CA GLY A 39 -1.18 -11.19 9.35
C GLY A 39 -1.30 -9.99 8.42
N THR A 40 -0.81 -10.11 7.18
CA THR A 40 -0.89 -9.08 6.15
C THR A 40 -2.33 -8.79 5.76
N VAL A 41 -3.13 -9.81 5.46
CA VAL A 41 -4.54 -9.68 5.12
C VAL A 41 -5.32 -9.04 6.27
N ASN A 42 -5.09 -9.50 7.51
CA ASN A 42 -5.76 -8.92 8.68
C ASN A 42 -5.42 -7.44 8.84
N PHE A 43 -4.13 -7.07 8.73
CA PHE A 43 -3.70 -5.68 8.81
C PHE A 43 -4.36 -4.80 7.73
N ILE A 44 -4.37 -5.24 6.46
CA ILE A 44 -4.94 -4.47 5.35
C ILE A 44 -6.42 -4.14 5.60
N VAL A 45 -7.17 -5.13 6.07
CA VAL A 45 -8.62 -4.98 6.28
C VAL A 45 -8.95 -4.17 7.55
N THR A 46 -8.16 -4.30 8.61
CA THR A 46 -8.56 -3.80 9.95
C THR A 46 -7.77 -2.59 10.46
N GLU A 47 -6.51 -2.44 10.06
CA GLU A 47 -5.59 -1.46 10.66
C GLU A 47 -4.97 -0.51 9.62
N CYS A 48 -4.90 -0.91 8.36
CA CYS A 48 -4.23 -0.14 7.31
C CYS A 48 -5.01 1.15 7.01
N SER A 49 -4.35 2.29 7.18
CA SER A 49 -4.92 3.60 6.89
C SER A 49 -5.02 3.83 5.38
N ILE A 50 -5.83 4.81 4.95
CA ILE A 50 -5.94 5.21 3.54
C ILE A 50 -4.58 5.63 2.98
N GLU A 51 -3.79 6.36 3.77
CA GLU A 51 -2.46 6.82 3.38
C GLU A 51 -1.47 5.65 3.28
N ASP A 52 -1.42 4.77 4.29
CA ASP A 52 -0.53 3.61 4.24
C ASP A 52 -0.89 2.68 3.07
N PHE A 53 -2.19 2.52 2.80
CA PHE A 53 -2.66 1.68 1.69
C PHE A 53 -2.19 2.21 0.33
N PHE A 54 -2.21 3.54 0.14
CA PHE A 54 -1.67 4.17 -1.06
C PHE A 54 -0.17 3.91 -1.21
N TRP A 55 0.59 4.16 -0.14
CA TRP A 55 2.03 3.97 -0.17
C TRP A 55 2.43 2.50 -0.38
N LEU A 56 1.71 1.56 0.22
CA LEU A 56 1.94 0.13 0.00
C LEU A 56 1.54 -0.35 -1.40
N GLY A 57 0.74 0.42 -2.15
CA GLY A 57 0.37 0.15 -3.54
C GLY A 57 1.57 -0.19 -4.42
N GLU A 58 2.67 0.52 -4.22
CA GLU A 58 3.93 0.37 -4.96
C GLU A 58 4.55 -1.03 -4.87
N VAL A 59 4.23 -1.82 -3.84
CA VAL A 59 4.80 -3.15 -3.61
C VAL A 59 3.79 -4.29 -3.75
N PHE A 60 2.53 -4.00 -4.08
CA PHE A 60 1.49 -5.04 -4.18
C PHE A 60 1.80 -6.09 -5.23
N GLU A 61 2.34 -5.68 -6.39
CA GLU A 61 2.69 -6.62 -7.45
C GLU A 61 3.78 -7.60 -7.00
N ASP A 62 4.82 -7.11 -6.33
CA ASP A 62 5.92 -7.95 -5.85
C ASP A 62 5.43 -8.94 -4.78
N VAL A 63 4.60 -8.49 -3.83
CA VAL A 63 3.97 -9.39 -2.83
C VAL A 63 3.08 -10.44 -3.51
N ALA A 64 2.29 -10.05 -4.51
CA ALA A 64 1.43 -10.97 -5.24
C ALA A 64 2.25 -11.99 -6.05
N LYS A 65 3.34 -11.58 -6.70
CA LYS A 65 4.26 -12.46 -7.43
C LYS A 65 4.96 -13.47 -6.53
N GLU A 66 5.47 -13.02 -5.39
CA GLU A 66 6.19 -13.89 -4.44
C GLU A 66 5.27 -14.94 -3.83
N THR A 67 4.07 -14.54 -3.44
CA THR A 67 3.17 -15.40 -2.66
C THR A 67 2.17 -16.17 -3.51
N LYS A 68 1.84 -15.67 -4.71
CA LYS A 68 0.78 -16.17 -5.59
C LYS A 68 -0.56 -16.32 -4.85
N SER A 69 -0.79 -15.46 -3.86
CA SER A 69 -1.93 -15.55 -2.95
C SER A 69 -3.15 -14.85 -3.53
N GLN A 70 -4.15 -15.62 -4.00
CA GLN A 70 -5.43 -15.03 -4.42
C GLN A 70 -6.12 -14.29 -3.28
N ALA A 71 -6.01 -14.81 -2.05
CA ALA A 71 -6.60 -14.20 -0.87
C ALA A 71 -6.01 -12.80 -0.57
N PHE A 72 -4.75 -12.57 -0.93
CA PHE A 72 -4.13 -11.24 -0.83
C PHE A 72 -4.78 -10.28 -1.82
N VAL A 73 -4.83 -10.62 -3.10
CA VAL A 73 -5.43 -9.76 -4.13
C VAL A 73 -6.90 -9.47 -3.83
N GLU A 74 -7.67 -10.47 -3.42
CA GLU A 74 -9.07 -10.28 -3.00
C GLU A 74 -9.20 -9.33 -1.80
N CYS A 75 -8.25 -9.34 -0.86
CA CYS A 75 -8.27 -8.44 0.28
C CYS A 75 -7.99 -6.99 -0.13
N LEU A 76 -7.13 -6.77 -1.13
CA LEU A 76 -6.85 -5.44 -1.68
C LEU A 76 -8.11 -4.84 -2.31
N TYR A 77 -8.81 -5.60 -3.16
CA TYR A 77 -10.08 -5.17 -3.75
C TYR A 77 -11.15 -4.89 -2.67
N LYS A 78 -11.25 -5.74 -1.64
CA LYS A 78 -12.17 -5.52 -0.52
C LYS A 78 -11.85 -4.22 0.21
N LYS A 79 -10.58 -3.96 0.52
CA LYS A 79 -10.15 -2.72 1.17
C LYS A 79 -10.47 -1.51 0.31
N LEU A 80 -10.13 -1.53 -0.98
CA LEU A 80 -10.42 -0.43 -1.92
C LEU A 80 -11.93 -0.12 -1.96
N ALA A 81 -12.77 -1.15 -2.02
CA ALA A 81 -14.23 -1.00 -2.08
C ALA A 81 -14.85 -0.40 -0.79
N THR A 82 -14.15 -0.42 0.34
CA THR A 82 -14.62 0.23 1.57
C THR A 82 -14.34 1.73 1.61
N ILE A 83 -13.37 2.22 0.85
CA ILE A 83 -12.93 3.61 0.91
C ILE A 83 -13.93 4.48 0.15
N THR A 84 -14.58 5.39 0.87
CA THR A 84 -15.52 6.35 0.29
C THR A 84 -14.88 7.73 0.13
N GLU A 85 -15.40 8.54 -0.79
CA GLU A 85 -14.96 9.93 -0.94
C GLU A 85 -15.14 10.74 0.36
N ALA A 86 -16.24 10.51 1.08
CA ALA A 86 -16.50 11.15 2.37
C ALA A 86 -15.45 10.77 3.43
N GLU A 87 -15.09 9.48 3.51
CA GLU A 87 -14.04 9.01 4.40
C GLU A 87 -12.69 9.62 4.02
N TYR A 88 -12.31 9.53 2.74
CA TYR A 88 -11.06 10.10 2.20
C TYR A 88 -10.92 11.59 2.55
N ASN A 89 -11.95 12.38 2.27
CA ASN A 89 -11.95 13.83 2.52
C ASN A 89 -11.98 14.20 4.02
N SER A 90 -12.35 13.25 4.89
CA SER A 90 -12.36 13.46 6.35
C SER A 90 -11.02 13.14 7.04
N GLN A 91 -10.08 12.48 6.33
CA GLN A 91 -8.79 12.08 6.89
C GLN A 91 -7.86 13.27 7.12
N VAL A 92 -7.01 13.14 8.15
CA VAL A 92 -5.88 14.05 8.36
C VAL A 92 -4.62 13.39 7.79
N PHE A 93 -4.25 13.78 6.58
CA PHE A 93 -3.07 13.25 5.89
C PHE A 93 -1.75 13.87 6.36
N SER A 94 -0.66 13.12 6.22
CA SER A 94 0.69 13.63 6.45
C SER A 94 1.02 14.80 5.51
N ILE A 95 2.08 15.56 5.83
CA ILE A 95 2.53 16.66 4.94
C ILE A 95 2.97 16.09 3.60
N ASN A 96 3.67 14.96 3.60
CA ASN A 96 4.19 14.32 2.39
C ASN A 96 3.06 13.91 1.45
N PHE A 97 2.01 13.28 1.99
CA PHE A 97 0.87 12.89 1.18
C PHE A 97 0.10 14.10 0.64
N ARG A 98 -0.12 15.14 1.46
CA ARG A 98 -0.78 16.38 1.01
C ARG A 98 -0.02 17.10 -0.09
N GLN A 99 1.31 17.03 -0.11
CA GLN A 99 2.12 17.64 -1.16
C GLN A 99 1.94 16.99 -2.53
N LEU A 100 1.39 15.77 -2.59
CA LEU A 100 1.07 15.11 -3.85
C LEU A 100 -0.17 15.70 -4.54
N ASP A 101 -1.02 16.43 -3.81
CA ASP A 101 -2.27 17.04 -4.32
C ASP A 101 -3.19 16.04 -5.05
N ILE A 102 -3.25 14.81 -4.53
CA ILE A 102 -4.04 13.72 -5.11
C ILE A 102 -5.52 13.92 -4.75
N SER A 103 -6.39 13.88 -5.76
CA SER A 103 -7.84 13.84 -5.56
C SER A 103 -8.31 12.43 -5.21
N TYR A 104 -9.49 12.29 -4.60
CA TYR A 104 -10.12 10.98 -4.37
C TYR A 104 -10.21 10.13 -5.66
N THR A 105 -10.59 10.74 -6.79
CA THR A 105 -10.67 10.05 -8.08
C THR A 105 -9.31 9.51 -8.52
N GLU A 106 -8.24 10.30 -8.37
CA GLU A 106 -6.89 9.88 -8.73
C GLU A 106 -6.35 8.79 -7.79
N TYR A 107 -6.64 8.90 -6.50
CA TYR A 107 -6.34 7.88 -5.50
C TYR A 107 -6.96 6.52 -5.88
N ILE A 108 -8.27 6.50 -6.19
CA ILE A 108 -8.96 5.28 -6.57
C ILE A 108 -8.40 4.73 -7.89
N LYS A 109 -8.12 5.60 -8.86
CA LYS A 109 -7.56 5.18 -10.14
C LYS A 109 -6.20 4.51 -9.95
N GLN A 110 -5.26 5.17 -9.26
CA GLN A 110 -3.91 4.65 -9.03
C GLN A 110 -3.95 3.29 -8.33
N LEU A 111 -4.70 3.15 -7.24
CA LEU A 111 -4.80 1.88 -6.53
C LEU A 111 -5.53 0.80 -7.33
N THR A 112 -6.50 1.17 -8.17
CA THR A 112 -7.11 0.21 -9.09
C THR A 112 -6.08 -0.32 -10.07
N ASP A 113 -5.25 0.56 -10.64
CA ASP A 113 -4.19 0.18 -11.57
C ASP A 113 -3.15 -0.74 -10.87
N ASP A 114 -2.70 -0.37 -9.66
CA ASP A 114 -1.73 -1.16 -8.87
C ASP A 114 -2.27 -2.57 -8.51
N ILE A 115 -3.53 -2.65 -8.07
CA ILE A 115 -4.17 -3.93 -7.71
C ILE A 115 -4.42 -4.78 -8.96
N THR A 116 -4.86 -4.18 -10.06
CA THR A 116 -5.11 -4.89 -11.32
C THR A 116 -3.81 -5.47 -11.89
N TYR A 117 -2.71 -4.74 -11.74
CA TYR A 117 -1.37 -5.21 -12.11
C TYR A 117 -0.90 -6.36 -11.20
N ALA A 118 -1.13 -6.25 -9.89
CA ALA A 118 -0.87 -7.34 -8.94
C ALA A 118 -1.71 -8.61 -9.20
N ASP A 119 -2.93 -8.47 -9.73
CA ASP A 119 -3.81 -9.56 -10.17
C ASP A 119 -3.41 -10.14 -11.55
N GLY A 120 -2.44 -9.54 -12.23
CA GLY A 120 -1.98 -9.95 -13.56
C GLY A 120 -2.99 -9.67 -14.68
N GLN A 121 -3.85 -8.66 -14.52
CA GLN A 121 -4.88 -8.29 -15.49
C GLN A 121 -4.52 -7.07 -16.37
N LEU A 122 -3.34 -6.47 -16.17
CA LEU A 122 -2.79 -5.34 -16.94
C LEU A 122 -1.52 -5.72 -17.72
#